data_AF-A0A833VVY4-F1
#
_entry.id   AF-A0A833VVY4-F1
#
_cell.length_a   1.000
_cell.length_b   1.000
_cell.length_c   1.000
_cell.angle_alpha   90.00
_cell.angle_beta   90.00
_cell.angle_gamma   90.00
#
_symmetry.space_group_name_H-M   'P 1'
#
loop_
_entity.id
_entity.type
_entity.pdbx_description
1 polymer ?
#
loop_
_entity_poly.entity_id
_entity_poly.type
_entity_poly.pdbx_seq_one_letter_code
_entity_poly.pdbx_strand_id
1 'polypeptide(L)'
;MDVDTASDNTSIDDKIDDFCENPTRDALTEGLMSLLKPTVDQLDERIRATRICQIELKQRIESLTEELQRINEGLQCPLETDSYVKKLINAKHKITIVSNILQSTQERLNKIHQAVERNTAKRKALLDHSPSYVKLSDKDLESVYEPSEDSFLLIDALEADLEVLKAMKPVMCLEIGSGSGIVITALAMALKKYCQCYHLAIDINVDACKVTKKTAAENLVDIDIAQMDLLSCIRTGNVFDVVVFNPPYVVTSDDEISNRQILFKAWAGGTNGRKVMERVFPKIPHILSNTGVFYLLVIEANDPEYILRVFMDLNMVCCTRRRSNLSSPMMRRETTVQ
;
A
#
# COMPACT_ATOMS: atom_id res chain seq x y z
N MET A 1 25.49 50.62 30.75
CA MET A 1 24.41 50.03 31.56
C MET A 1 23.84 48.90 30.73
N ASP A 2 24.52 47.75 30.60
CA ASP A 2 25.01 46.89 31.68
C ASP A 2 23.92 46.74 32.75
N VAL A 3 23.41 45.55 33.09
CA VAL A 3 24.17 44.36 33.43
C VAL A 3 23.36 43.10 33.14
N ASP A 4 24.08 42.08 32.65
CA ASP A 4 23.79 40.65 32.67
C ASP A 4 23.36 40.10 34.04
N THR A 5 22.72 38.93 34.07
CA THR A 5 23.21 37.70 34.76
C THR A 5 22.17 36.58 34.60
N ALA A 6 22.50 35.53 33.85
CA ALA A 6 22.96 34.20 34.30
C ALA A 6 21.81 33.17 34.25
N SER A 7 21.86 32.19 33.34
CA SER A 7 22.39 30.83 33.54
C SER A 7 21.37 29.90 34.22
N ASP A 8 20.85 28.90 33.51
CA ASP A 8 21.11 27.48 33.80
C ASP A 8 20.28 26.53 32.92
N ASN A 9 20.87 25.35 32.74
CA ASN A 9 20.49 24.26 31.84
C ASN A 9 19.23 23.50 32.26
N THR A 10 18.66 22.79 31.26
CA THR A 10 18.01 21.46 31.33
C THR A 10 16.81 21.21 32.27
N SER A 11 15.67 20.87 31.64
CA SER A 11 14.61 19.94 32.10
C SER A 11 13.62 19.90 30.93
N ILE A 12 13.58 18.90 30.03
CA ILE A 12 13.33 17.46 30.24
C ILE A 12 12.21 17.27 31.27
N ASP A 13 11.11 16.74 30.74
CA ASP A 13 10.02 16.05 31.41
C ASP A 13 8.96 16.91 32.11
N ASP A 14 7.73 16.93 31.55
CA ASP A 14 6.73 15.92 31.94
C ASP A 14 5.32 16.28 31.44
N LYS A 15 4.86 15.49 30.45
CA LYS A 15 3.54 14.83 30.46
C LYS A 15 3.50 13.85 29.28
N ILE A 16 4.47 12.95 29.32
CA ILE A 16 4.26 11.57 28.90
C ILE A 16 3.46 10.92 30.05
N ASP A 17 2.62 9.95 29.69
CA ASP A 17 1.92 8.99 30.55
C ASP A 17 0.42 9.24 30.75
N ASP A 18 -0.37 8.56 29.92
CA ASP A 18 -1.06 7.32 30.38
C ASP A 18 -1.63 6.56 29.16
N PHE A 19 -0.82 5.70 28.52
CA PHE A 19 -0.75 4.22 28.64
C PHE A 19 -1.99 3.46 28.09
N CYS A 20 -1.89 2.50 27.16
CA CYS A 20 -0.84 1.51 26.87
C CYS A 20 -0.61 1.38 25.35
N GLU A 21 0.59 1.59 24.77
CA GLU A 21 1.79 0.75 24.87
C GLU A 21 1.44 -0.75 24.87
N ASN A 22 1.42 -1.38 23.70
CA ASN A 22 1.35 -2.83 23.65
C ASN A 22 2.75 -3.34 23.97
N PRO A 23 3.01 -3.84 25.19
CA PRO A 23 4.36 -4.17 25.63
C PRO A 23 4.96 -5.22 24.71
N THR A 24 4.12 -6.08 24.14
CA THR A 24 4.50 -7.12 23.19
C THR A 24 4.92 -6.56 21.85
N ARG A 25 4.28 -5.48 21.37
CA ARG A 25 4.59 -4.88 20.07
C ARG A 25 5.83 -4.02 20.19
N ASP A 26 5.91 -3.18 21.21
CA ASP A 26 7.10 -2.39 21.51
C ASP A 26 8.27 -3.31 21.83
N ALA A 27 8.10 -4.38 22.62
CA ALA A 27 9.14 -5.40 22.83
C ALA A 27 9.46 -6.23 21.57
N LEU A 28 8.53 -6.41 20.62
CA LEU A 28 8.83 -7.08 19.35
C LEU A 28 9.57 -6.16 18.40
N THR A 29 9.20 -4.87 18.29
CA THR A 29 9.97 -3.88 17.51
C THR A 29 11.31 -3.60 18.17
N GLU A 30 11.38 -3.46 19.48
CA GLU A 30 12.60 -3.30 20.26
C GLU A 30 13.43 -4.58 20.20
N GLY A 31 12.80 -5.75 20.19
CA GLY A 31 13.45 -7.05 19.99
C GLY A 31 13.99 -7.23 18.56
N LEU A 32 13.23 -6.88 17.52
CA LEU A 32 13.70 -6.90 16.12
C LEU A 32 14.79 -5.86 15.90
N MET A 33 14.62 -4.66 16.45
CA MET A 33 15.62 -3.61 16.41
C MET A 33 16.84 -4.04 17.22
N SER A 34 16.73 -4.70 18.36
CA SER A 34 17.90 -5.23 19.08
C SER A 34 18.60 -6.35 18.33
N LEU A 35 17.86 -7.12 17.52
CA LEU A 35 18.39 -8.20 16.68
C LEU A 35 19.10 -7.65 15.44
N LEU A 36 18.54 -6.59 14.83
CA LEU A 36 19.03 -6.00 13.59
C LEU A 36 20.04 -4.87 13.82
N LYS A 37 19.94 -4.12 14.92
CA LYS A 37 20.81 -2.98 15.27
C LYS A 37 22.30 -3.32 15.30
N PRO A 38 22.76 -4.46 15.85
CA PRO A 38 24.16 -4.85 15.74
C PRO A 38 24.62 -4.99 14.29
N THR A 39 23.74 -5.46 13.40
CA THR A 39 24.04 -5.66 11.97
C THR A 39 24.04 -4.33 11.22
N VAL A 40 23.09 -3.44 11.54
CA VAL A 40 22.99 -2.08 10.99
C VAL A 40 24.17 -1.24 11.44
N ASP A 41 24.51 -1.24 12.73
CA ASP A 41 25.66 -0.53 13.29
C ASP A 41 26.98 -1.06 12.70
N GLN A 42 27.10 -2.38 12.50
CA GLN A 42 28.24 -2.97 11.78
C GLN A 42 28.31 -2.54 10.32
N LEU A 43 27.17 -2.42 9.64
CA LEU A 43 27.11 -1.96 8.26
C LEU A 43 27.51 -0.48 8.17
N ASP A 44 27.01 0.35 9.07
CA ASP A 44 27.33 1.78 9.15
C ASP A 44 28.81 2.00 9.46
N GLU A 45 29.38 1.24 10.38
CA GLU A 45 30.80 1.32 10.69
C GLU A 45 31.66 0.86 9.50
N ARG A 46 31.25 -0.20 8.78
CA ARG A 46 31.92 -0.63 7.54
C ARG A 46 31.84 0.44 6.44
N ILE A 47 30.68 1.10 6.28
CA ILE A 47 30.52 2.19 5.31
C ILE A 47 31.43 3.36 5.68
N ARG A 48 31.49 3.72 6.96
CA ARG A 48 32.35 4.80 7.48
C ARG A 48 33.83 4.49 7.26
N ALA A 49 34.27 3.29 7.63
CA ALA A 49 35.63 2.82 7.40
C ALA A 49 35.99 2.82 5.90
N THR A 50 35.09 2.34 5.04
CA THR A 50 35.29 2.35 3.57
C THR A 50 35.45 3.77 3.04
N ARG A 51 34.65 4.71 3.54
CA ARG A 51 34.74 6.13 3.16
C ARG A 51 36.06 6.76 3.58
N ILE A 52 36.54 6.46 4.80
CA ILE A 52 37.84 6.94 5.29
C ILE A 52 38.97 6.37 4.43
N CYS A 53 38.96 5.06 4.14
CA CYS A 53 39.96 4.44 3.26
C CYS A 53 39.94 5.03 1.84
N GLN A 54 38.76 5.36 1.30
CA GLN A 54 38.66 6.01 -0.01
C GLN A 54 39.26 7.43 -0.01
N ILE A 55 39.07 8.19 1.07
CA ILE A 55 39.67 9.52 1.23
C ILE A 55 41.19 9.40 1.34
N GLU A 56 41.69 8.47 2.15
CA GLU A 56 43.13 8.25 2.33
C GLU A 56 43.80 7.77 1.03
N LEU A 57 43.14 6.85 0.30
CA LEU A 57 43.63 6.39 -1.00
C LEU A 57 43.67 7.54 -2.01
N LYS A 58 42.65 8.40 -2.03
CA LYS A 58 42.64 9.59 -2.89
C LYS A 58 43.82 10.52 -2.57
N GLN A 59 44.06 10.82 -1.29
CA GLN A 59 45.19 11.65 -0.87
C GLN A 59 46.53 11.02 -1.24
N ARG A 60 46.69 9.69 -1.09
CA ARG A 60 47.91 8.98 -1.51
C ARG A 60 48.12 9.02 -3.02
N ILE A 61 47.05 8.89 -3.81
CA ILE A 61 47.13 9.03 -5.28
C ILE A 61 47.53 10.45 -5.67
N GLU A 62 46.95 11.47 -5.02
CA GLU A 62 47.31 12.88 -5.25
C GLU A 62 48.79 13.13 -4.90
N SER A 63 49.25 12.70 -3.73
CA SER A 63 50.66 12.81 -3.31
C SER A 63 51.61 12.08 -4.25
N LEU A 64 51.28 10.85 -4.66
CA LEU A 64 52.10 10.08 -5.60
C LEU A 64 52.14 10.73 -6.99
N THR A 65 51.04 11.37 -7.41
CA THR A 65 50.99 12.12 -8.67
C THR A 65 51.92 13.33 -8.61
N GLU A 66 51.92 14.07 -7.50
CA GLU A 66 52.83 15.21 -7.30
C GLU A 66 54.30 14.78 -7.22
N GLU A 67 54.61 13.64 -6.58
CA GLU A 67 55.97 13.08 -6.56
C GLU A 67 56.44 12.62 -7.93
N LEU A 68 55.59 11.89 -8.68
CA LEU A 68 55.89 11.46 -10.04
C LEU A 68 56.11 12.66 -10.97
N GLN A 69 55.34 13.73 -10.80
CA GLN A 69 55.50 14.96 -11.57
C GLN A 69 56.83 15.65 -11.24
N ARG A 70 57.22 15.73 -9.96
CA ARG A 70 58.53 16.24 -9.54
C ARG A 70 59.70 15.40 -10.07
N ILE A 71 59.56 14.08 -10.05
CA ILE A 71 60.57 13.16 -10.61
C ILE A 71 60.68 13.33 -12.13
N ASN A 72 59.55 13.49 -12.82
CA ASN A 72 59.50 13.73 -14.26
C ASN A 72 60.12 15.08 -14.65
N GLU A 73 59.96 16.11 -13.83
CA GLU A 73 60.62 17.42 -14.03
C GLU A 73 62.14 17.35 -13.77
N GLY A 74 62.59 16.48 -12.85
CA GLY A 74 64.00 16.29 -12.51
C GLY A 74 64.80 15.36 -13.44
N LEU A 75 64.13 14.49 -14.20
CA LEU A 75 64.77 13.56 -15.13
C LEU A 75 64.63 14.05 -16.58
N GLN A 76 65.63 14.80 -17.07
CA GLN A 76 65.77 15.07 -18.50
C GLN A 76 66.24 13.82 -19.27
N CYS A 77 65.35 12.84 -19.48
CA CYS A 77 65.35 11.84 -20.58
C CYS A 77 64.05 10.99 -20.49
N PRO A 78 63.32 10.71 -21.59
CA PRO A 78 61.91 10.40 -21.52
C PRO A 78 61.66 8.92 -21.21
N LEU A 79 61.11 8.64 -20.03
CA LEU A 79 60.28 7.46 -19.86
C LEU A 79 58.93 7.79 -20.51
N GLU A 80 58.41 6.95 -21.42
CA GLU A 80 57.08 7.12 -22.05
C GLU A 80 55.95 6.98 -20.99
N THR A 81 55.80 8.01 -20.17
CA THR A 81 54.80 8.12 -19.10
C THR A 81 53.42 8.50 -19.64
N ASP A 82 53.34 9.00 -20.87
CA ASP A 82 52.09 9.42 -21.55
C ASP A 82 51.03 8.33 -21.56
N SER A 83 51.42 7.05 -21.72
CA SER A 83 50.48 5.93 -21.74
C SER A 83 49.87 5.68 -20.36
N TYR A 84 50.65 5.84 -19.29
CA TYR A 84 50.21 5.70 -17.90
C TYR A 84 49.40 6.91 -17.45
N VAL A 85 49.80 8.12 -17.84
CA VAL A 85 49.04 9.36 -17.62
C VAL A 85 47.68 9.28 -18.30
N LYS A 86 47.58 8.80 -19.55
CA LYS A 86 46.28 8.54 -20.21
C LYS A 86 45.42 7.52 -19.47
N LYS A 87 46.01 6.42 -18.99
CA LYS A 87 45.27 5.43 -18.18
C LYS A 87 44.74 6.03 -16.88
N LEU A 88 45.53 6.89 -16.23
CA LEU A 88 45.15 7.58 -15.00
C LEU A 88 44.04 8.61 -15.23
N ILE A 89 44.12 9.40 -16.31
CA ILE A 89 43.07 10.35 -16.71
C ILE A 89 41.76 9.61 -17.02
N ASN A 90 41.82 8.49 -17.73
CA ASN A 90 40.65 7.66 -18.00
C ASN A 90 40.05 7.06 -16.72
N ALA A 91 40.88 6.62 -15.78
CA ALA A 91 40.41 6.14 -14.48
C ALA A 91 39.73 7.27 -13.67
N LYS A 92 40.33 8.46 -13.63
CA LYS A 92 39.75 9.66 -13.00
C LYS A 92 38.39 10.02 -13.62
N HIS A 93 38.27 9.96 -14.94
CA HIS A 93 37.01 10.25 -15.63
C HIS A 93 35.92 9.23 -15.28
N LYS A 94 36.25 7.94 -15.28
CA LYS A 94 35.31 6.87 -14.84
C LYS A 94 34.85 7.07 -13.40
N ILE A 95 35.75 7.39 -12.49
CA ILE A 95 35.42 7.68 -11.08
C ILE A 95 34.46 8.88 -10.99
N THR A 96 34.71 9.92 -11.78
CA THR A 96 33.84 11.11 -11.82
C THR A 96 32.42 10.77 -12.29
N ILE A 97 32.29 9.97 -13.35
CA ILE A 97 30.98 9.51 -13.84
C ILE A 97 30.25 8.70 -12.77
N VAL A 98 30.93 7.74 -12.13
CA VAL A 98 30.34 6.91 -11.06
C VAL A 98 29.91 7.77 -9.88
N SER A 99 30.72 8.77 -9.49
CA SER A 99 30.38 9.71 -8.41
C SER A 99 29.10 10.50 -8.73
N ASN A 100 28.95 10.96 -9.97
CA ASN A 100 27.74 11.68 -10.41
C ASN A 100 26.50 10.78 -10.41
N ILE A 101 26.63 9.52 -10.84
CA ILE A 101 25.53 8.55 -10.79
C ILE A 101 25.12 8.27 -9.35
N LEU A 102 26.08 8.08 -8.44
CA LEU A 102 25.80 7.89 -7.02
C LEU A 102 25.11 9.10 -6.40
N GLN A 103 25.57 10.30 -6.71
CA GLN A 103 24.94 11.54 -6.22
C GLN A 103 23.49 11.68 -6.70
N SER A 104 23.23 11.46 -7.99
CA SER A 104 21.87 11.47 -8.56
C SER A 104 20.98 10.39 -7.93
N THR A 105 21.53 9.21 -7.69
CA THR A 105 20.82 8.11 -7.03
C THR A 105 20.48 8.47 -5.57
N GLN A 106 21.41 9.08 -4.85
CA GLN A 106 21.21 9.52 -3.47
C GLN A 106 20.15 10.62 -3.38
N GLU A 107 20.15 11.60 -4.29
CA GLU A 107 19.12 12.64 -4.35
C GLU A 107 17.73 12.05 -4.63
N ARG A 108 17.65 11.06 -5.53
CA ARG A 108 16.39 10.33 -5.78
C ARG A 108 15.93 9.55 -4.55
N LEU A 109 16.85 8.88 -3.85
CA LEU A 109 16.54 8.15 -2.62
C LEU A 109 16.01 9.09 -1.54
N ASN A 110 16.65 10.26 -1.35
CA ASN A 110 16.20 11.27 -0.38
C ASN A 110 14.79 11.79 -0.72
N LYS A 111 14.48 12.02 -2.01
CA LYS A 111 13.13 12.42 -2.45
C LYS A 111 12.10 11.34 -2.15
N ILE A 112 12.44 10.06 -2.37
CA ILE A 112 11.57 8.94 -2.03
C ILE A 112 11.37 8.86 -0.51
N HIS A 113 12.44 8.99 0.29
CA HIS A 113 12.37 8.97 1.74
C HIS A 113 11.43 10.06 2.28
N GLN A 114 11.58 11.30 1.79
CA GLN A 114 10.68 12.41 2.14
C GLN A 114 9.23 12.18 1.68
N ALA A 115 9.01 11.52 0.55
CA ALA A 115 7.68 11.17 0.07
C ALA A 115 7.04 10.09 0.95
N VAL A 116 7.81 9.06 1.35
CA VAL A 116 7.38 8.02 2.28
C VAL A 116 7.07 8.64 3.65
N GLU A 117 7.95 9.46 4.21
CA GLU A 117 7.72 10.16 5.48
C GLU A 117 6.46 11.03 5.43
N ARG A 118 6.26 11.80 4.35
CA ARG A 118 5.02 12.59 4.16
C ARG A 118 3.77 11.72 4.06
N ASN A 119 3.83 10.60 3.33
CA ASN A 119 2.70 9.69 3.21
C ASN A 119 2.41 8.96 4.54
N THR A 120 3.44 8.57 5.28
CA THR A 120 3.32 7.96 6.61
C THR A 120 2.79 8.97 7.63
N ALA A 121 3.25 10.22 7.61
CA ALA A 121 2.73 11.29 8.47
C ALA A 121 1.28 11.65 8.13
N LYS A 122 0.92 11.72 6.85
CA LYS A 122 -0.48 11.88 6.41
C LYS A 122 -1.34 10.72 6.88
N ARG A 123 -0.89 9.47 6.68
CA ARG A 123 -1.57 8.27 7.21
C ARG A 123 -1.71 8.35 8.73
N LYS A 124 -0.67 8.77 9.47
CA LYS A 124 -0.68 8.90 10.93
C LYS A 124 -1.62 9.99 11.43
N ALA A 125 -1.76 11.09 10.69
CA ALA A 125 -2.73 12.15 11.00
C ALA A 125 -4.17 11.77 10.62
N LEU A 126 -4.36 10.84 9.68
CA LEU A 126 -5.65 10.25 9.30
C LEU A 126 -6.02 9.02 10.17
N LEU A 127 -5.06 8.46 10.91
CA LEU A 127 -5.13 7.20 11.65
C LEU A 127 -5.95 7.25 12.96
N ASP A 128 -6.58 8.37 13.32
CA ASP A 128 -7.57 8.37 14.41
C ASP A 128 -8.77 7.44 14.09
N HIS A 129 -8.96 7.01 12.83
CA HIS A 129 -10.06 6.15 12.38
C HIS A 129 -9.66 4.99 11.45
N SER A 130 -8.39 4.57 11.36
CA SER A 130 -8.13 3.34 10.59
C SER A 130 -8.70 2.13 11.33
N PRO A 131 -9.38 1.20 10.64
CA PRO A 131 -9.83 -0.02 11.28
C PRO A 131 -8.63 -0.74 11.89
N SER A 132 -8.75 -1.09 13.17
CA SER A 132 -7.86 -2.04 13.81
C SER A 132 -7.96 -3.35 13.03
N TYR A 133 -6.85 -3.74 12.41
CA TYR A 133 -6.76 -5.02 11.72
C TYR A 133 -6.82 -6.13 12.76
N VAL A 134 -7.78 -7.05 12.60
CA VAL A 134 -7.74 -8.33 13.31
C VAL A 134 -6.49 -9.05 12.84
N LYS A 135 -5.53 -9.23 13.74
CA LYS A 135 -4.43 -10.15 13.47
C LYS A 135 -5.01 -11.56 13.32
N LEU A 136 -4.98 -12.06 12.09
CA LEU A 136 -5.37 -13.43 11.78
C LEU A 136 -4.48 -14.39 12.57
N SER A 137 -5.08 -15.41 13.19
CA SER A 137 -4.29 -16.47 13.81
C SER A 137 -3.68 -17.36 12.73
N ASP A 138 -2.66 -18.15 13.07
CA ASP A 138 -2.04 -19.10 12.12
C ASP A 138 -3.10 -20.03 11.49
N LYS A 139 -4.12 -20.42 12.28
CA LYS A 139 -5.25 -21.22 11.82
C LYS A 139 -6.18 -20.46 10.86
N ASP A 140 -6.37 -19.16 11.07
CA ASP A 140 -7.18 -18.34 10.15
C ASP A 140 -6.46 -18.15 8.82
N LEU A 141 -5.13 -17.99 8.84
CA LEU A 141 -4.29 -17.85 7.63
C LEU A 141 -4.30 -19.10 6.73
N GLU A 142 -4.63 -20.28 7.27
CA GLU A 142 -4.80 -21.50 6.47
C GLU A 142 -6.03 -21.43 5.55
N SER A 143 -7.05 -20.63 5.88
CA SER A 143 -8.32 -20.63 5.15
C SER A 143 -8.83 -19.25 4.71
N VAL A 144 -8.32 -18.16 5.29
CA VAL A 144 -8.78 -16.78 5.05
C VAL A 144 -7.68 -15.95 4.41
N TYR A 145 -8.07 -15.19 3.38
CA TYR A 145 -7.17 -14.27 2.70
C TYR A 145 -6.77 -13.11 3.61
N GLU A 146 -5.47 -12.93 3.79
CA GLU A 146 -4.92 -11.80 4.51
C GLU A 146 -5.06 -10.51 3.68
N PRO A 147 -5.55 -9.40 4.27
CA PRO A 147 -5.54 -8.09 3.62
C PRO A 147 -4.20 -7.76 3.00
N SER A 148 -4.23 -7.55 1.69
CA SER A 148 -3.04 -7.22 0.92
C SER A 148 -3.22 -5.87 0.20
N GLU A 149 -2.28 -5.54 -0.67
CA GLU A 149 -2.27 -4.28 -1.44
C GLU A 149 -3.58 -4.03 -2.20
N ASP A 150 -4.23 -5.08 -2.69
CA ASP A 150 -5.53 -5.03 -3.37
C ASP A 150 -6.65 -4.51 -2.45
N SER A 151 -6.73 -5.02 -1.22
CA SER A 151 -7.70 -4.63 -0.21
C SER A 151 -7.52 -3.16 0.15
N PHE A 152 -6.27 -2.71 0.31
CA PHE A 152 -5.96 -1.32 0.63
C PHE A 152 -6.21 -0.39 -0.56
N LEU A 153 -5.96 -0.83 -1.79
CA LEU A 153 -6.29 -0.04 -2.98
C LEU A 153 -7.81 0.22 -3.08
N LEU A 154 -8.62 -0.77 -2.71
CA LEU A 154 -10.07 -0.63 -2.69
C LEU A 154 -10.54 0.32 -1.58
N ILE A 155 -9.92 0.26 -0.40
CA ILE A 155 -10.16 1.23 0.69
C ILE A 155 -9.77 2.65 0.25
N ASP A 156 -8.60 2.83 -0.37
CA ASP A 156 -8.14 4.13 -0.89
C ASP A 156 -9.14 4.70 -1.91
N ALA A 157 -9.76 3.85 -2.75
CA ALA A 157 -10.79 4.26 -3.71
C ALA A 157 -12.09 4.71 -3.02
N LEU A 158 -12.55 3.96 -2.01
CA LEU A 158 -13.71 4.33 -1.20
C LEU A 158 -13.46 5.64 -0.42
N GLU A 159 -12.25 5.82 0.11
CA GLU A 159 -11.85 7.05 0.81
C GLU A 159 -11.83 8.26 -0.14
N ALA A 160 -11.32 8.10 -1.36
CA ALA A 160 -11.30 9.16 -2.36
C ALA A 160 -12.73 9.62 -2.76
N ASP A 161 -13.69 8.70 -2.73
CA ASP A 161 -15.11 8.99 -3.02
C ASP A 161 -15.93 9.28 -1.75
N LEU A 162 -15.31 9.39 -0.57
CA LEU A 162 -16.03 9.48 0.70
C LEU A 162 -16.99 10.68 0.78
N GLU A 163 -16.60 11.84 0.26
CA GLU A 163 -17.48 13.02 0.23
C GLU A 163 -18.72 12.81 -0.66
N VAL A 164 -18.56 12.05 -1.75
CA VAL A 164 -19.66 11.65 -2.62
C VAL A 164 -20.59 10.66 -1.91
N LEU A 165 -20.02 9.66 -1.22
CA LEU A 165 -20.77 8.67 -0.47
C LEU A 165 -21.54 9.32 0.71
N LYS A 166 -20.93 10.27 1.42
CA LYS A 166 -21.59 11.06 2.47
C LYS A 166 -22.80 11.84 1.94
N ALA A 167 -22.63 12.48 0.79
CA ALA A 167 -23.72 13.23 0.14
C ALA A 167 -24.85 12.30 -0.32
N MET A 168 -24.52 11.08 -0.74
CA MET A 168 -25.49 10.05 -1.15
C MET A 168 -26.31 9.53 0.03
N LYS A 169 -25.75 9.50 1.25
CA LYS A 169 -26.37 8.93 2.46
C LYS A 169 -26.88 7.50 2.23
N PRO A 170 -25.99 6.55 1.90
CA PRO A 170 -26.37 5.16 1.70
C PRO A 170 -27.12 4.61 2.92
N VAL A 171 -28.16 3.83 2.64
CA VAL A 171 -28.94 3.10 3.63
C VAL A 171 -28.48 1.64 3.70
N MET A 172 -28.05 1.06 2.57
CA MET A 172 -27.68 -0.35 2.51
C MET A 172 -26.36 -0.57 1.73
N CYS A 173 -25.36 -1.11 2.41
CA CYS A 173 -24.06 -1.46 1.83
C CYS A 173 -23.85 -2.98 1.82
N LEU A 174 -23.26 -3.51 0.74
CA LEU A 174 -22.91 -4.92 0.57
C LEU A 174 -21.44 -5.09 0.21
N GLU A 175 -20.75 -6.01 0.87
CA GLU A 175 -19.49 -6.56 0.37
C GLU A 175 -19.67 -8.02 -0.05
N ILE A 176 -19.24 -8.33 -1.28
CA ILE A 176 -19.20 -9.68 -1.84
C ILE A 176 -17.79 -10.25 -1.64
N GLY A 177 -17.67 -11.40 -0.98
CA GLY A 177 -16.38 -12.04 -0.69
C GLY A 177 -15.60 -11.28 0.37
N SER A 178 -16.16 -11.12 1.57
CA SER A 178 -15.61 -10.23 2.59
C SER A 178 -14.24 -10.66 3.13
N GLY A 179 -13.86 -11.94 3.04
CA GLY A 179 -12.57 -12.42 3.52
C GLY A 179 -12.33 -12.07 4.99
N SER A 180 -11.36 -11.20 5.25
CA SER A 180 -11.07 -10.67 6.59
C SER A 180 -12.09 -9.65 7.12
N GLY A 181 -12.95 -9.12 6.25
CA GLY A 181 -13.93 -8.08 6.56
C GLY A 181 -13.36 -6.67 6.64
N ILE A 182 -12.09 -6.45 6.26
CA ILE A 182 -11.43 -5.16 6.44
C ILE A 182 -12.07 -4.03 5.62
N VAL A 183 -12.53 -4.31 4.40
CA VAL A 183 -13.07 -3.29 3.48
C VAL A 183 -14.47 -2.86 3.92
N ILE A 184 -15.39 -3.80 4.18
CA ILE A 184 -16.72 -3.45 4.72
C ILE A 184 -16.63 -2.78 6.09
N THR A 185 -15.67 -3.19 6.93
CA THR A 185 -15.43 -2.55 8.24
C THR A 185 -14.94 -1.12 8.06
N ALA A 186 -13.99 -0.86 7.15
CA ALA A 186 -13.52 0.48 6.84
C ALA A 186 -14.67 1.38 6.33
N LEU A 187 -15.48 0.87 5.41
CA LEU A 187 -16.65 1.57 4.88
C LEU A 187 -17.66 1.90 5.99
N ALA A 188 -17.97 0.92 6.86
CA ALA A 188 -18.89 1.10 7.97
C ALA A 188 -18.37 2.15 8.97
N MET A 189 -17.10 2.10 9.33
CA MET A 189 -16.48 3.10 10.21
C MET A 189 -16.54 4.50 9.59
N ALA A 190 -16.24 4.62 8.30
CA ALA A 190 -16.26 5.89 7.59
C ALA A 190 -17.66 6.49 7.50
N LEU A 191 -18.71 5.68 7.31
CA LEU A 191 -20.09 6.14 7.16
C LEU A 191 -20.86 6.32 8.46
N LYS A 192 -20.52 5.56 9.52
CA LYS A 192 -21.24 5.53 10.81
C LYS A 192 -21.47 6.90 11.44
N LYS A 193 -20.57 7.88 11.20
CA LYS A 193 -20.68 9.24 11.74
C LYS A 193 -21.66 10.14 10.96
N TYR A 194 -22.03 9.76 9.74
CA TYR A 194 -22.72 10.64 8.79
C TYR A 194 -24.12 10.16 8.41
N CYS A 195 -24.34 8.84 8.37
CA CYS A 195 -25.64 8.27 8.05
C CYS A 195 -25.89 6.95 8.79
N GLN A 196 -27.16 6.66 9.04
CA GLN A 196 -27.58 5.33 9.47
C GLN A 196 -27.54 4.40 8.27
N CYS A 197 -26.51 3.56 8.21
CA CYS A 197 -26.31 2.62 7.12
C CYS A 197 -26.24 1.20 7.68
N TYR A 198 -26.99 0.30 7.07
CA TYR A 198 -26.86 -1.13 7.30
C TYR A 198 -25.70 -1.66 6.44
N HIS A 199 -24.96 -2.64 6.96
CA HIS A 199 -23.84 -3.25 6.25
C HIS A 199 -24.05 -4.76 6.25
N LEU A 200 -23.99 -5.36 5.07
CA LEU A 200 -24.06 -6.79 4.86
C LEU A 200 -22.74 -7.26 4.24
N ALA A 201 -22.14 -8.28 4.83
CA ALA A 201 -20.96 -8.94 4.30
C ALA A 201 -21.30 -10.40 3.98
N ILE A 202 -20.89 -10.85 2.81
CA ILE A 202 -21.14 -12.23 2.37
C ILE A 202 -19.85 -12.90 1.95
N ASP A 203 -19.71 -14.18 2.28
CA ASP A 203 -18.58 -14.98 1.85
C ASP A 203 -18.99 -16.46 1.71
N ILE A 204 -18.36 -17.17 0.77
CA ILE A 204 -18.58 -18.61 0.62
C ILE A 204 -17.87 -19.40 1.74
N ASN A 205 -16.77 -18.83 2.26
CA ASN A 205 -15.98 -19.41 3.34
C ASN A 205 -16.57 -19.04 4.70
N VAL A 206 -16.93 -20.07 5.47
CA VAL A 206 -17.45 -19.90 6.84
C VAL A 206 -16.42 -19.29 7.79
N ASP A 207 -15.12 -19.55 7.58
CA ASP A 207 -14.07 -18.98 8.42
C ASP A 207 -13.87 -17.50 8.10
N ALA A 208 -13.95 -17.10 6.83
CA ALA A 208 -14.00 -15.68 6.44
C ALA A 208 -15.19 -14.95 7.08
N CYS A 209 -16.37 -15.57 7.13
CA CYS A 209 -17.53 -15.02 7.84
C CYS A 209 -17.24 -14.79 9.34
N LYS A 210 -16.57 -15.75 10.01
CA LYS A 210 -16.21 -15.62 11.43
C LYS A 210 -15.17 -14.51 11.65
N VAL A 211 -14.16 -14.45 10.80
CA VAL A 211 -13.12 -13.40 10.86
C VAL A 211 -13.73 -12.04 10.61
N THR A 212 -14.58 -11.89 9.58
CA THR A 212 -15.34 -10.65 9.31
C THR A 212 -16.12 -10.20 10.55
N LYS A 213 -16.78 -11.14 11.25
CA LYS A 213 -17.51 -10.83 12.51
C LYS A 213 -16.58 -10.33 13.61
N LYS A 214 -15.41 -10.95 13.76
CA LYS A 214 -14.40 -10.53 14.73
C LYS A 214 -13.87 -9.14 14.38
N THR A 215 -13.61 -8.86 13.10
CA THR A 215 -13.13 -7.56 12.62
C THR A 215 -14.14 -6.45 12.88
N ALA A 216 -15.42 -6.70 12.60
CA ALA A 216 -16.50 -5.77 12.91
C ALA A 216 -16.58 -5.46 14.42
N ALA A 217 -16.52 -6.50 15.26
CA ALA A 217 -16.62 -6.38 16.72
C ALA A 217 -15.44 -5.59 17.33
N GLU A 218 -14.20 -5.88 16.92
CA GLU A 218 -13.02 -5.16 17.39
C GLU A 218 -13.03 -3.68 16.99
N ASN A 219 -13.73 -3.34 15.90
CA ASN A 219 -13.86 -1.97 15.39
C ASN A 219 -15.18 -1.29 15.80
N LEU A 220 -15.98 -1.92 16.65
CA LEU A 220 -17.24 -1.39 17.17
C LEU A 220 -18.21 -0.96 16.06
N VAL A 221 -18.25 -1.70 14.95
CA VAL A 221 -19.22 -1.51 13.87
C VAL A 221 -20.17 -2.70 13.79
N ASP A 222 -21.41 -2.43 13.39
CA ASP A 222 -22.44 -3.45 13.23
C ASP A 222 -22.51 -3.87 11.75
N ILE A 223 -22.31 -5.16 11.50
CA ILE A 223 -22.26 -5.75 10.16
C ILE A 223 -22.97 -7.10 10.23
N ASP A 224 -24.04 -7.23 9.44
CA ASP A 224 -24.72 -8.50 9.23
C ASP A 224 -23.86 -9.38 8.31
N ILE A 225 -23.79 -10.67 8.63
CA ILE A 225 -22.89 -11.60 7.94
C ILE A 225 -23.67 -12.84 7.53
N ALA A 226 -23.54 -13.24 6.27
CA ALA A 226 -24.18 -14.44 5.76
C ALA A 226 -23.23 -15.26 4.89
N GLN A 227 -23.12 -16.56 5.21
CA GLN A 227 -22.39 -17.48 4.36
C GLN A 227 -23.21 -17.78 3.10
N MET A 228 -22.70 -17.45 1.93
CA MET A 228 -23.36 -17.73 0.64
C MET A 228 -22.38 -17.72 -0.54
N ASP A 229 -22.73 -18.45 -1.59
CA ASP A 229 -22.00 -18.40 -2.86
C ASP A 229 -22.47 -17.18 -3.66
N LEU A 230 -21.63 -16.13 -3.69
CA LEU A 230 -21.91 -14.87 -4.36
C LEU A 230 -23.34 -14.39 -4.01
N LEU A 231 -24.10 -13.93 -5.00
CA LEU A 231 -25.47 -13.44 -4.84
C LEU A 231 -26.53 -14.54 -5.00
N SER A 232 -26.26 -15.78 -4.55
CA SER A 232 -27.18 -16.93 -4.71
C SER A 232 -28.49 -16.76 -3.92
N CYS A 233 -28.41 -16.21 -2.70
CA CYS A 233 -29.56 -16.01 -1.82
C CYS A 233 -30.11 -14.58 -1.81
N ILE A 234 -29.47 -13.65 -2.53
CA ILE A 234 -29.92 -12.27 -2.64
C ILE A 234 -31.02 -12.19 -3.70
N ARG A 235 -32.21 -11.77 -3.27
CA ARG A 235 -33.33 -11.50 -4.18
C ARG A 235 -33.15 -10.13 -4.84
N THR A 236 -33.69 -10.00 -6.05
CA THR A 236 -33.74 -8.72 -6.74
C THR A 236 -34.69 -7.78 -6.00
N GLY A 237 -34.35 -6.50 -5.96
CA GLY A 237 -35.10 -5.52 -5.17
C GLY A 237 -34.54 -4.10 -5.17
N ASN A 238 -33.42 -3.87 -5.86
CA ASN A 238 -32.79 -2.55 -5.99
C ASN A 238 -32.58 -1.85 -4.64
N VAL A 239 -31.98 -2.57 -3.68
CA VAL A 239 -31.88 -2.13 -2.27
C VAL A 239 -30.49 -1.64 -1.88
N PHE A 240 -29.43 -2.03 -2.59
CA PHE A 240 -28.06 -1.73 -2.19
C PHE A 240 -27.58 -0.42 -2.82
N ASP A 241 -27.19 0.53 -1.99
CA ASP A 241 -26.66 1.83 -2.42
C ASP A 241 -25.15 1.76 -2.70
N VAL A 242 -24.42 0.91 -1.99
CA VAL A 242 -23.01 0.64 -2.25
C VAL A 242 -22.81 -0.87 -2.28
N VAL A 243 -22.28 -1.38 -3.39
CA VAL A 243 -21.83 -2.77 -3.51
C VAL A 243 -20.33 -2.75 -3.76
N VAL A 244 -19.60 -3.56 -3.00
CA VAL A 244 -18.14 -3.68 -3.08
C VAL A 244 -17.80 -5.13 -3.39
N PHE A 245 -16.88 -5.35 -4.31
CA PHE A 245 -16.38 -6.69 -4.62
C PHE A 245 -14.88 -6.64 -4.94
N ASN A 246 -14.10 -7.31 -4.09
CA ASN A 246 -12.73 -7.72 -4.40
C ASN A 246 -12.74 -9.21 -4.82
N PRO A 247 -12.92 -9.52 -6.12
CA PRO A 247 -13.12 -10.90 -6.57
C PRO A 247 -11.82 -11.70 -6.57
N PRO A 248 -11.88 -13.04 -6.66
CA PRO A 248 -10.73 -13.82 -7.10
C PRO A 248 -10.44 -13.50 -8.57
N TYR A 249 -9.40 -12.69 -8.81
CA TYR A 249 -9.10 -12.10 -10.12
C TYR A 249 -7.85 -12.69 -10.80
N VAL A 250 -7.12 -13.59 -10.16
CA VAL A 250 -5.85 -14.12 -10.69
C VAL A 250 -6.13 -15.07 -11.85
N VAL A 251 -5.34 -14.96 -12.90
CA VAL A 251 -5.40 -15.87 -14.04
C VAL A 251 -4.85 -17.23 -13.63
N THR A 252 -5.71 -18.24 -13.67
CA THR A 252 -5.39 -19.61 -13.25
C THR A 252 -5.95 -20.64 -14.23
N SER A 253 -5.49 -21.88 -14.13
CA SER A 253 -6.16 -22.98 -14.81
C SER A 253 -7.57 -23.21 -14.26
N ASP A 254 -8.45 -23.82 -15.05
CA ASP A 254 -9.82 -24.12 -14.61
C ASP A 254 -9.89 -25.18 -13.51
N ASP A 255 -8.86 -26.04 -13.46
CA ASP A 255 -8.70 -27.06 -12.44
C ASP A 255 -8.44 -26.44 -11.05
N GLU A 256 -7.78 -25.28 -11.00
CA GLU A 256 -7.51 -24.56 -9.75
C GLU A 256 -8.77 -23.93 -9.14
N ILE A 257 -9.75 -23.51 -9.96
CA ILE A 257 -11.06 -23.06 -9.46
C ILE A 257 -11.84 -24.22 -8.83
N SER A 258 -11.68 -25.41 -9.40
CA SER A 258 -12.36 -26.64 -8.97
C SER A 258 -11.67 -27.31 -7.78
N ASN A 259 -10.52 -26.79 -7.34
CA ASN A 259 -9.76 -27.35 -6.23
C ASN A 259 -10.54 -27.20 -4.90
N ARG A 260 -10.46 -28.25 -4.07
CA ARG A 260 -11.19 -28.33 -2.79
C ARG A 260 -10.61 -27.45 -1.69
N GLN A 261 -9.38 -26.96 -1.80
CA GLN A 261 -8.83 -26.07 -0.78
C GLN A 261 -9.49 -24.70 -0.89
N ILE A 262 -10.13 -24.29 0.21
CA ILE A 262 -10.97 -23.09 0.31
C ILE A 262 -10.20 -21.81 -0.03
N LEU A 263 -8.90 -21.75 0.31
CA LEU A 263 -8.06 -20.58 0.06
C LEU A 263 -7.90 -20.27 -1.44
N PHE A 264 -7.93 -21.26 -2.34
CA PHE A 264 -7.88 -20.99 -3.79
C PHE A 264 -9.08 -20.17 -4.24
N LYS A 265 -10.24 -20.30 -3.58
CA LYS A 265 -11.44 -19.53 -3.92
C LYS A 265 -11.30 -18.03 -3.64
N ALA A 266 -10.31 -17.62 -2.84
CA ALA A 266 -10.04 -16.22 -2.56
C ALA A 266 -9.29 -15.50 -3.70
N TRP A 267 -8.58 -16.24 -4.58
CA TRP A 267 -7.74 -15.61 -5.61
C TRP A 267 -7.90 -16.21 -7.02
N ALA A 268 -8.26 -17.49 -7.18
CA ALA A 268 -8.34 -18.16 -8.48
C ALA A 268 -9.55 -17.70 -9.32
N GLY A 269 -9.29 -16.90 -10.36
CA GLY A 269 -10.29 -16.34 -11.26
C GLY A 269 -10.47 -17.09 -12.59
N GLY A 270 -9.69 -18.14 -12.84
CA GLY A 270 -9.74 -18.96 -14.05
C GLY A 270 -8.98 -18.39 -15.24
N THR A 271 -9.21 -18.94 -16.43
CA THR A 271 -8.38 -18.69 -17.63
C THR A 271 -8.18 -17.23 -18.02
N ASN A 272 -9.12 -16.35 -17.67
CA ASN A 272 -9.01 -14.89 -17.88
C ASN A 272 -9.07 -14.09 -16.56
N GLY A 273 -9.01 -14.78 -15.41
CA GLY A 273 -9.19 -14.17 -14.10
C GLY A 273 -10.60 -13.63 -13.84
N ARG A 274 -11.58 -13.94 -14.72
CA ARG A 274 -12.92 -13.34 -14.70
C ARG A 274 -14.07 -14.29 -14.36
N LYS A 275 -13.84 -15.61 -14.31
CA LYS A 275 -14.95 -16.59 -14.25
C LYS A 275 -15.86 -16.40 -13.06
N VAL A 276 -15.30 -16.03 -11.91
CA VAL A 276 -16.08 -15.81 -10.70
C VAL A 276 -16.82 -14.48 -10.75
N MET A 277 -16.15 -13.39 -11.16
CA MET A 277 -16.79 -12.07 -11.23
C MET A 277 -17.87 -11.98 -12.31
N GLU A 278 -17.73 -12.67 -13.43
CA GLU A 278 -18.75 -12.71 -14.49
C GLU A 278 -20.07 -13.34 -14.03
N ARG A 279 -20.06 -14.22 -13.02
CA ARG A 279 -21.30 -14.75 -12.40
C ARG A 279 -22.08 -13.67 -11.65
N VAL A 280 -21.42 -12.59 -11.25
CA VAL A 280 -22.02 -11.47 -10.50
C VAL A 280 -22.60 -10.41 -11.44
N PHE A 281 -21.96 -10.15 -12.59
CA PHE A 281 -22.31 -9.02 -13.47
C PHE A 281 -23.80 -8.93 -13.82
N PRO A 282 -24.48 -10.01 -14.26
CA PRO A 282 -25.90 -9.92 -14.64
C PRO A 282 -26.83 -9.59 -13.47
N LYS A 283 -26.38 -9.77 -12.22
CA LYS A 283 -27.19 -9.53 -11.02
C LYS A 283 -27.05 -8.11 -10.48
N ILE A 284 -25.90 -7.44 -10.74
CA ILE A 284 -25.60 -6.11 -10.18
C ILE A 284 -26.71 -5.08 -10.49
N PRO A 285 -27.19 -4.91 -11.73
CA PRO A 285 -28.23 -3.92 -12.03
C PRO A 285 -29.56 -4.16 -11.28
N HIS A 286 -29.81 -5.38 -10.81
CA HIS A 286 -31.07 -5.77 -10.16
C HIS A 286 -31.01 -5.74 -8.62
N ILE A 287 -29.83 -5.51 -8.06
CA ILE A 287 -29.62 -5.38 -6.62
C ILE A 287 -29.28 -3.93 -6.24
N LEU A 288 -28.70 -3.15 -7.15
CA LEU A 288 -28.39 -1.74 -6.92
C LEU A 288 -29.66 -0.88 -6.85
N SER A 289 -29.68 0.05 -5.91
CA SER A 289 -30.68 1.12 -5.87
C SER A 289 -30.53 2.06 -7.07
N ASN A 290 -31.50 2.97 -7.25
CA ASN A 290 -31.48 3.92 -8.37
C ASN A 290 -30.24 4.84 -8.35
N THR A 291 -29.67 5.09 -7.18
CA THR A 291 -28.44 5.86 -6.96
C THR A 291 -27.24 4.98 -6.63
N GLY A 292 -27.41 3.66 -6.72
CA GLY A 292 -26.43 2.69 -6.27
C GLY A 292 -25.14 2.71 -7.07
N VAL A 293 -24.03 2.50 -6.37
CA VAL A 293 -22.69 2.40 -6.96
C VAL A 293 -22.08 1.03 -6.72
N PHE A 294 -21.34 0.53 -7.71
CA PHE A 294 -20.63 -0.75 -7.62
C PHE A 294 -19.12 -0.53 -7.78
N TYR A 295 -18.37 -0.93 -6.76
CA TYR A 295 -16.91 -0.93 -6.76
C TYR A 295 -16.42 -2.35 -7.03
N LEU A 296 -15.65 -2.50 -8.11
CA LEU A 296 -15.06 -3.77 -8.53
C LEU A 296 -13.55 -3.60 -8.66
N LEU A 297 -12.78 -4.43 -7.95
CA LEU A 297 -11.33 -4.50 -8.13
C LEU A 297 -10.97 -5.42 -9.30
N VAL A 298 -10.08 -4.96 -10.16
CA VAL A 298 -9.58 -5.70 -11.33
C VAL A 298 -8.10 -5.42 -11.54
N ILE A 299 -7.41 -6.37 -12.17
CA ILE A 299 -6.05 -6.20 -12.70
C ILE A 299 -6.09 -6.08 -14.22
N GLU A 300 -5.00 -5.59 -14.83
CA GLU A 300 -4.89 -5.42 -16.29
C GLU A 300 -5.16 -6.74 -17.06
N ALA A 301 -4.71 -7.87 -16.51
CA ALA A 301 -4.95 -9.20 -17.09
C ALA A 301 -6.44 -9.59 -17.15
N ASN A 302 -7.32 -8.91 -16.42
CA ASN A 302 -8.76 -9.14 -16.48
C ASN A 302 -9.44 -8.43 -17.66
N ASP A 303 -8.73 -7.67 -18.50
CA ASP A 303 -9.33 -6.87 -19.59
C ASP A 303 -10.42 -5.91 -19.06
N PRO A 304 -10.03 -4.83 -18.36
CA PRO A 304 -10.98 -3.83 -17.85
C PRO A 304 -11.87 -3.24 -18.95
N GLU A 305 -11.36 -3.08 -20.17
CA GLU A 305 -12.12 -2.58 -21.33
C GLU A 305 -13.27 -3.52 -21.74
N TYR A 306 -13.06 -4.83 -21.68
CA TYR A 306 -14.13 -5.81 -21.80
C TYR A 306 -15.16 -5.66 -20.67
N ILE A 307 -14.71 -5.58 -19.42
CA ILE A 307 -15.60 -5.46 -18.25
C ILE A 307 -16.47 -4.20 -18.34
N LEU A 308 -15.89 -3.07 -18.74
CA LEU A 308 -16.61 -1.83 -18.97
C LEU A 308 -17.71 -1.99 -20.02
N ARG A 309 -17.40 -2.65 -21.15
CA ARG A 309 -18.38 -2.92 -22.21
C ARG A 309 -19.54 -3.76 -21.71
N VAL A 310 -19.26 -4.83 -20.95
CA VAL A 310 -20.32 -5.66 -20.35
C VAL A 310 -21.25 -4.84 -19.48
N PHE A 311 -20.72 -3.95 -18.63
CA PHE A 311 -21.57 -3.11 -17.78
C PHE A 311 -22.30 -1.99 -18.56
N MET A 312 -21.72 -1.47 -19.63
CA MET A 312 -22.41 -0.54 -20.54
C MET A 312 -23.60 -1.22 -21.23
N ASP A 313 -23.43 -2.47 -21.68
CA ASP A 313 -24.52 -3.28 -22.28
C ASP A 313 -25.63 -3.59 -21.25
N LEU A 314 -25.28 -3.60 -19.95
CA LEU A 314 -26.22 -3.68 -18.83
C LEU A 314 -26.81 -2.30 -18.42
N ASN A 315 -26.66 -1.27 -19.26
CA ASN A 315 -27.12 0.11 -19.04
C ASN A 315 -26.52 0.78 -17.79
N MET A 316 -25.32 0.40 -17.37
CA MET A 316 -24.60 1.05 -16.27
C MET A 316 -23.59 2.08 -16.80
N VAL A 317 -23.41 3.16 -16.04
CA VAL A 317 -22.34 4.13 -16.31
C VAL A 317 -21.11 3.72 -15.51
N CYS A 318 -19.97 3.65 -16.20
CA CYS A 318 -18.75 3.07 -15.66
C CYS A 318 -17.59 4.07 -15.75
N CYS A 319 -16.70 4.04 -14.76
CA CYS A 319 -15.44 4.77 -14.79
C CYS A 319 -14.32 3.92 -14.19
N THR A 320 -13.08 4.15 -14.62
CA THR A 320 -11.92 3.47 -14.05
C THR A 320 -11.17 4.39 -13.09
N ARG A 321 -10.81 3.84 -11.93
CA ARG A 321 -9.91 4.47 -10.96
C ARG A 321 -8.58 3.72 -11.02
N ARG A 322 -7.48 4.45 -11.20
CA ARG A 322 -6.12 3.91 -11.09
C ARG A 322 -5.45 4.54 -9.90
N ARG A 323 -4.50 3.84 -9.26
CA ARG A 323 -3.74 4.34 -8.10
C ARG A 323 -3.08 5.71 -8.34
N SER A 324 -2.68 6.00 -9.58
CA SER A 324 -2.11 7.29 -9.97
C SER A 324 -3.13 8.44 -10.06
N ASN A 325 -4.44 8.15 -10.17
CA ASN A 325 -5.50 9.10 -10.52
C ASN A 325 -6.71 9.07 -9.56
N LEU A 326 -6.53 8.58 -8.33
CA LEU A 326 -7.61 8.49 -7.33
C LEU A 326 -8.31 9.85 -7.04
N SER A 327 -7.67 10.98 -7.33
CA SER A 327 -8.17 12.34 -7.09
C SER A 327 -9.16 12.92 -8.14
N SER A 328 -9.56 12.18 -9.18
CA SER A 328 -10.51 12.69 -10.19
C SER A 328 -11.97 12.66 -9.67
N PRO A 329 -12.92 13.46 -10.19
CA PRO A 329 -14.33 13.35 -9.78
C PRO A 329 -15.04 12.17 -10.46
N MET A 330 -15.94 11.49 -9.72
CA MET A 330 -16.79 10.40 -10.23
C MET A 330 -17.85 10.95 -11.19
N MET A 331 -17.97 10.39 -12.41
CA MET A 331 -19.08 10.70 -13.33
C MET A 331 -20.28 9.78 -13.03
N ARG A 332 -21.48 10.35 -12.98
CA ARG A 332 -22.74 9.68 -12.59
C ARG A 332 -23.63 9.40 -13.82
N ARG A 333 -24.65 8.56 -13.63
CA ARG A 333 -25.74 8.32 -14.61
C ARG A 333 -26.42 9.62 -15.02
N GLU A 334 -26.52 9.86 -16.33
CA GLU A 334 -27.50 10.83 -16.85
C GLU A 334 -28.89 10.32 -16.51
N THR A 335 -29.62 11.11 -15.74
CA THR A 335 -31.05 10.88 -15.54
C THR A 335 -31.73 11.44 -16.78
N THR A 336 -32.02 10.58 -17.76
CA THR A 336 -32.91 10.98 -18.85
C THR A 336 -34.31 11.12 -18.28
N VAL A 337 -34.64 12.34 -17.86
CA VAL A 337 -36.03 12.73 -17.64
C VAL A 337 -36.70 12.71 -19.01
N GLN A 338 -37.60 11.75 -19.24
CA GLN A 338 -38.66 11.88 -20.23
C GLN A 338 -39.99 12.08 -19.52
#